data_AF-A0A8J1U1J8-F1
#
_entry.id   AF-A0A8J1U1J8-F1
#
_cell.length_a   1.000
_cell.length_b   1.000
_cell.length_c   1.000
_cell.angle_alpha   90.00
_cell.angle_beta   90.00
_cell.angle_gamma   90.00
#
_symmetry.space_group_name_H-M   'P 1'
#
loop_
_entity.id
_entity.type
_entity.pdbx_description
1 polymer ?
#
loop_
_entity_poly.entity_id
_entity_poly.type
_entity_poly.pdbx_seq_one_letter_code
_entity_poly.pdbx_strand_id
1 'polypeptide(L)'
;MATQVRGIQDEKPWFYTATGLLGDKRDTMLDNQLLLRPELGRPLERGYSVPKSFTFGRPNGLKDGGASEALRGWTSSITLPLHRQKELKTERDFIGLNKAAVQAGLISAPEQYHFRASHDVRRNVATEEKSKTRSRRLPPTMVFGISTRPSTPVFDLLEHKYQDKWLAERRAADLAKRKNEQDTKRTTGKVYETRASLLRTYQNPVEPAPLWQMPRFSRNAHPHLETFRNDNLKTSAFKHHESDGISRKGAFAHGIYEPAKS
;
A
#
# COMPACT_ATOMS: atom_id res chain seq x y z
N MET A 1 -6.19 15.54 -37.41
CA MET A 1 -6.17 14.34 -38.28
C MET A 1 -4.97 14.42 -39.19
N ALA A 2 -3.98 13.58 -38.92
CA ALA A 2 -2.91 13.13 -39.80
C ALA A 2 -2.04 12.21 -38.93
N THR A 3 -2.57 11.04 -38.58
CA THR A 3 -1.74 9.95 -38.06
C THR A 3 -0.77 9.66 -39.19
N GLN A 4 0.51 9.93 -38.99
CA GLN A 4 1.53 9.57 -39.98
C GLN A 4 1.59 8.04 -39.98
N VAL A 5 0.74 7.44 -40.81
CA VAL A 5 0.74 6.00 -41.09
C VAL A 5 2.15 5.70 -41.53
N ARG A 6 2.91 5.00 -40.67
CA ARG A 6 4.25 4.55 -41.01
C ARG A 6 4.13 3.78 -42.30
N GLY A 7 4.85 4.22 -43.32
CA GLY A 7 4.85 3.59 -44.63
C GLY A 7 5.11 2.10 -44.47
N ILE A 8 4.09 1.31 -44.79
CA ILE A 8 4.13 -0.14 -44.82
C ILE A 8 4.93 -0.51 -46.07
N GLN A 9 6.26 -0.50 -45.96
CA GLN A 9 7.17 -1.01 -47.00
C GLN A 9 8.12 -2.10 -46.47
N ASP A 10 7.97 -2.51 -45.21
CA ASP A 10 8.78 -3.56 -44.62
C ASP A 10 8.04 -4.90 -44.68
N GLU A 11 8.71 -5.96 -45.14
CA GLU A 11 8.17 -7.30 -45.31
C GLU A 11 7.64 -7.95 -44.01
N LYS A 12 7.86 -7.34 -42.82
CA LYS A 12 7.44 -7.84 -41.50
C LYS A 12 7.10 -6.70 -40.49
N PRO A 13 5.97 -5.99 -40.62
CA PRO A 13 5.64 -4.83 -39.76
C PRO A 13 5.44 -5.19 -38.28
N TRP A 14 5.12 -6.44 -37.95
CA TRP A 14 4.93 -6.89 -36.56
C TRP A 14 6.22 -7.06 -35.75
N PHE A 15 7.41 -6.97 -36.38
CA PHE A 15 8.69 -7.01 -35.65
C PHE A 15 8.85 -5.85 -34.66
N TYR A 16 8.21 -4.71 -34.97
CA TYR A 16 8.20 -3.54 -34.11
C TYR A 16 7.21 -3.65 -32.94
N THR A 17 6.36 -4.68 -32.91
CA THR A 17 5.48 -4.94 -31.76
C THR A 17 6.20 -5.76 -30.68
N ALA A 18 5.94 -5.47 -29.42
CA ALA A 18 6.52 -6.20 -28.29
C ALA A 18 6.20 -7.71 -28.34
N THR A 19 5.03 -8.06 -28.88
CA THR A 19 4.50 -9.41 -29.04
C THR A 19 4.98 -10.12 -30.30
N GLY A 20 5.84 -9.53 -31.12
CA GLY A 20 6.17 -9.99 -32.48
C GLY A 20 6.66 -11.45 -32.65
N LEU A 21 6.89 -12.17 -31.55
CA LEU A 21 7.32 -13.57 -31.51
C LEU A 21 6.22 -14.57 -31.11
N LEU A 22 5.11 -14.16 -30.45
CA LEU A 22 4.11 -15.09 -29.92
C LEU A 22 2.70 -14.44 -29.84
N GLY A 23 1.68 -15.16 -30.33
CA GLY A 23 0.27 -14.77 -30.28
C GLY A 23 -0.32 -14.33 -31.63
N ASP A 24 -1.64 -14.11 -31.64
CA ASP A 24 -2.37 -13.64 -32.83
C ASP A 24 -1.96 -12.22 -33.21
N LYS A 25 -1.61 -12.04 -34.49
CA LYS A 25 -1.21 -10.77 -35.07
C LYS A 25 -2.44 -10.07 -35.64
N ARG A 26 -2.80 -8.92 -35.08
CA ARG A 26 -3.93 -8.08 -35.54
C ARG A 26 -3.42 -6.76 -36.07
N ASP A 27 -4.06 -6.21 -37.10
CA ASP A 27 -3.65 -4.94 -37.70
C ASP A 27 -3.78 -3.76 -36.70
N THR A 28 -4.79 -3.81 -35.83
CA THR A 28 -5.00 -2.83 -34.76
C THR A 28 -3.84 -2.75 -33.76
N MET A 29 -2.94 -3.74 -33.73
CA MET A 29 -1.76 -3.72 -32.87
C MET A 29 -0.67 -2.78 -33.39
N LEU A 30 -0.63 -2.51 -34.70
CA LEU A 30 0.31 -1.59 -35.31
C LEU A 30 -0.05 -0.13 -35.00
N ASP A 31 -1.34 0.16 -34.80
CA ASP A 31 -1.82 1.49 -34.40
C ASP A 31 -1.66 1.76 -32.90
N ASN A 32 -1.63 0.70 -32.08
CA ASN A 32 -1.54 0.84 -30.63
C ASN A 32 -0.09 1.09 -30.19
N GLN A 33 0.23 2.35 -29.90
CA GLN A 33 1.56 2.79 -29.45
C GLN A 33 2.07 2.07 -28.20
N LEU A 34 1.19 1.54 -27.33
CA LEU A 34 1.60 0.78 -26.14
C LEU A 34 2.17 -0.60 -26.48
N LEU A 35 1.78 -1.16 -27.62
CA LEU A 35 2.24 -2.46 -28.11
C LEU A 35 3.48 -2.34 -28.99
N LEU A 36 3.82 -1.12 -29.44
CA LEU A 36 5.02 -0.85 -30.21
C LEU A 36 6.24 -0.75 -29.30
N ARG A 37 7.38 -1.25 -29.78
CA ARG A 37 8.67 -1.09 -29.13
C ARG A 37 9.13 0.38 -29.21
N PRO A 38 9.82 0.89 -28.18
CA PRO A 38 10.35 2.24 -28.22
C PRO A 38 11.42 2.36 -29.32
N GLU A 39 11.39 3.48 -30.04
CA GLU A 39 12.43 3.82 -31.01
C GLU A 39 13.65 4.36 -30.29
N LEU A 40 14.84 3.90 -30.71
CA LEU A 40 16.09 4.40 -30.16
C LEU A 40 16.23 5.89 -30.49
N GLY A 41 16.48 6.71 -29.46
CA GLY A 41 16.67 8.16 -29.62
C GLY A 41 15.38 8.98 -29.70
N ARG A 42 14.20 8.37 -29.59
CA ARG A 42 12.93 9.10 -29.50
C ARG A 42 12.20 8.81 -28.18
N PRO A 43 11.49 9.80 -27.60
CA PRO A 43 10.62 9.56 -26.45
C PRO A 43 9.49 8.56 -26.79
N LEU A 44 9.04 7.82 -25.79
CA LEU A 44 7.89 6.92 -25.92
C LEU A 44 6.61 7.72 -26.16
N GLU A 45 5.92 7.46 -27.26
CA GLU A 45 4.59 8.03 -27.54
C GLU A 45 3.51 7.29 -26.73
N ARG A 46 2.60 8.05 -26.08
CA ARG A 46 1.59 7.51 -25.14
C ARG A 46 0.14 7.64 -25.64
N GLY A 47 -0.06 7.82 -26.94
CA GLY A 47 -1.38 7.91 -27.58
C GLY A 47 -2.10 9.24 -27.38
N TYR A 48 -1.43 10.27 -26.85
CA TYR A 48 -2.02 11.59 -26.69
C TYR A 48 -1.79 12.44 -27.94
N SER A 49 -2.88 12.80 -28.62
CA SER A 49 -2.83 13.77 -29.72
C SER A 49 -2.98 15.18 -29.15
N VAL A 50 -1.93 15.99 -29.30
CA VAL A 50 -1.92 17.40 -28.89
C VAL A 50 -2.00 18.28 -30.15
N PRO A 51 -2.83 19.34 -30.16
CA PRO A 51 -2.90 20.26 -31.30
C PRO A 51 -1.54 20.92 -31.60
N LYS A 52 -1.25 21.18 -32.88
CA LYS A 52 0.05 21.73 -33.34
C LYS A 52 0.40 23.10 -32.73
N SER A 53 -0.58 23.86 -32.27
CA SER A 53 -0.41 25.19 -31.65
C SER A 53 -0.65 25.18 -30.14
N PHE A 54 -0.56 24.03 -29.47
CA PHE A 54 -0.73 23.93 -28.03
C PHE A 54 0.57 24.23 -27.29
N THR A 55 0.54 25.18 -26.37
CA THR A 55 1.65 25.46 -25.46
C THR A 55 1.42 24.74 -24.14
N PHE A 56 2.36 23.87 -23.74
CA PHE A 56 2.30 23.21 -22.44
C PHE A 56 2.55 24.19 -21.30
N GLY A 57 1.88 23.96 -20.17
CA GLY A 57 1.99 24.80 -18.97
C GLY A 57 0.75 25.63 -18.73
N ARG A 58 0.72 26.30 -17.57
CA ARG A 58 -0.35 27.22 -17.20
C ARG A 58 0.04 28.62 -17.69
N PRO A 59 -0.76 29.28 -18.55
CA PRO A 59 -0.48 30.66 -18.87
C PRO A 59 -0.59 31.51 -17.61
N ASN A 60 0.37 32.41 -17.41
CA ASN A 60 0.26 33.46 -16.41
C ASN A 60 -0.79 34.46 -16.90
N GLY A 61 -2.06 34.14 -16.69
CA GLY A 61 -3.14 35.08 -16.90
C GLY A 61 -3.06 36.15 -15.83
N LEU A 62 -2.22 37.18 -16.03
CA LEU A 62 -2.30 38.39 -15.23
C LEU A 62 -3.62 39.06 -15.60
N LYS A 63 -4.55 39.03 -14.66
CA LYS A 63 -5.80 39.79 -14.72
C LYS A 63 -5.66 41.02 -13.83
N ASP A 64 -4.52 41.69 -13.96
CA ASP A 64 -4.22 42.91 -13.24
C ASP A 64 -4.42 44.03 -14.25
N GLY A 65 -5.30 44.99 -14.00
CA GLY A 65 -5.46 46.21 -14.82
C GLY A 65 -4.26 47.17 -14.73
N GLY A 66 -3.07 46.60 -14.54
CA GLY A 66 -1.77 47.24 -14.51
C GLY A 66 -1.57 48.16 -13.32
N ALA A 67 -0.42 48.85 -13.34
CA ALA A 67 -0.07 49.87 -12.36
C ALA A 67 -1.11 51.00 -12.30
N SER A 68 -1.80 51.28 -13.41
CA SER A 68 -2.86 52.29 -13.47
C SER A 68 -4.08 51.96 -12.61
N GLU A 69 -4.48 50.69 -12.52
CA GLU A 69 -5.57 50.26 -11.64
C GLU A 69 -5.11 50.28 -10.17
N ALA A 70 -3.86 49.88 -9.90
CA ALA A 70 -3.28 49.95 -8.56
C ALA A 70 -3.14 51.39 -8.02
N LEU A 71 -2.76 52.35 -8.87
CA LEU A 71 -2.56 53.75 -8.50
C LEU A 71 -3.88 54.52 -8.30
N ARG A 72 -4.97 54.09 -8.92
CA ARG A 72 -6.29 54.75 -8.81
C ARG A 72 -7.01 54.43 -7.49
N GLY A 73 -6.41 53.62 -6.63
CA GLY A 73 -6.96 53.23 -5.34
C GLY A 73 -8.05 52.17 -5.48
N TRP A 74 -8.12 51.26 -4.51
CA TRP A 74 -9.24 50.32 -4.42
C TRP A 74 -10.47 51.17 -4.10
N THR A 75 -11.33 51.42 -5.08
CA THR A 75 -12.61 52.08 -4.82
C THR A 75 -13.37 51.21 -3.81
N SER A 76 -13.50 51.69 -2.57
CA SER A 76 -14.20 51.05 -1.45
C SER A 76 -15.70 50.82 -1.67
N SER A 77 -16.18 51.02 -2.91
CA SER A 77 -17.54 50.78 -3.37
C SER A 77 -17.62 49.72 -4.47
N ILE A 78 -16.59 48.88 -4.64
CA ILE A 78 -16.81 47.57 -5.23
C ILE A 78 -17.29 46.69 -4.08
N THR A 79 -18.59 46.79 -3.76
CA THR A 79 -19.32 45.56 -3.51
C THR A 79 -19.04 44.72 -4.74
N LEU A 80 -17.98 43.90 -4.69
CA LEU A 80 -17.88 42.75 -5.58
C LEU A 80 -19.29 42.21 -5.53
N PRO A 81 -20.00 42.02 -6.66
CA PRO A 81 -21.17 41.17 -6.59
C PRO A 81 -20.57 39.93 -5.95
N LEU A 82 -20.91 39.69 -4.67
CA LEU A 82 -20.52 38.51 -3.95
C LEU A 82 -21.04 37.49 -4.93
N HIS A 83 -20.14 36.92 -5.75
CA HIS A 83 -20.57 36.09 -6.86
C HIS A 83 -21.20 34.98 -6.08
N ARG A 84 -22.53 35.04 -6.01
CA ARG A 84 -23.35 34.34 -5.04
C ARG A 84 -22.92 32.93 -5.29
N GLN A 85 -22.00 32.40 -4.45
CA GLN A 85 -21.06 31.36 -4.88
C GLN A 85 -21.94 30.35 -5.51
N LYS A 86 -21.88 30.22 -6.84
CA LYS A 86 -22.97 29.67 -7.64
C LYS A 86 -23.22 28.31 -7.05
N GLU A 87 -24.23 28.18 -6.15
CA GLU A 87 -24.16 27.24 -5.00
C GLU A 87 -23.48 26.00 -5.51
N LEU A 88 -22.18 25.84 -5.18
CA LEU A 88 -21.41 24.78 -5.82
C LEU A 88 -22.16 23.54 -5.42
N LYS A 89 -22.94 23.00 -6.36
CA LYS A 89 -23.94 21.99 -6.05
C LYS A 89 -23.11 20.87 -5.48
N THR A 90 -23.20 20.69 -4.16
CA THR A 90 -22.31 19.80 -3.48
C THR A 90 -22.45 18.43 -4.12
N GLU A 91 -21.35 17.70 -4.23
CA GLU A 91 -21.35 16.43 -4.94
C GLU A 91 -22.51 15.55 -4.42
N ARG A 92 -23.19 14.84 -5.33
CA ARG A 92 -24.27 13.92 -4.96
C ARG A 92 -23.73 12.83 -4.03
N ASP A 93 -24.48 12.52 -2.98
CA ASP A 93 -24.12 11.46 -2.04
C ASP A 93 -24.63 10.11 -2.54
N PHE A 94 -23.84 9.43 -3.38
CA PHE A 94 -24.21 8.13 -3.92
C PHE A 94 -24.36 7.05 -2.83
N ILE A 95 -23.70 7.19 -1.67
CA ILE A 95 -23.79 6.21 -0.58
C ILE A 95 -25.14 6.35 0.11
N GLY A 96 -25.52 7.58 0.49
CA GLY A 96 -26.83 7.86 1.07
C GLY A 96 -27.96 7.50 0.12
N LEU A 97 -27.80 7.81 -1.16
CA LEU A 97 -28.78 7.52 -2.20
C LEU A 97 -28.94 6.00 -2.42
N ASN A 98 -27.85 5.25 -2.51
CA ASN A 98 -27.92 3.78 -2.64
C ASN A 98 -28.52 3.13 -1.40
N LYS A 99 -28.21 3.64 -0.20
CA LYS A 99 -28.82 3.17 1.04
C LYS A 99 -30.33 3.38 1.02
N ALA A 100 -30.80 4.55 0.61
CA ALA A 100 -32.22 4.86 0.49
C ALA A 100 -32.91 3.99 -0.58
N ALA A 101 -32.25 3.73 -1.71
CA ALA A 101 -32.76 2.84 -2.76
C ALA A 101 -32.99 1.43 -2.21
N VAL A 102 -32.01 0.89 -1.48
CA VAL A 102 -32.11 -0.44 -0.85
C VAL A 102 -33.19 -0.45 0.24
N GLN A 103 -33.32 0.62 1.03
CA GLN A 103 -34.40 0.75 2.02
C GLN A 103 -35.80 0.81 1.38
N ALA A 104 -35.91 1.35 0.17
CA ALA A 104 -37.13 1.35 -0.63
C ALA A 104 -37.37 0.00 -1.37
N GLY A 105 -36.48 -0.98 -1.21
CA GLY A 105 -36.58 -2.29 -1.87
C GLY A 105 -36.11 -2.30 -3.33
N LEU A 106 -35.43 -1.26 -3.80
CA LEU A 106 -34.91 -1.15 -5.17
C LEU A 106 -33.50 -1.73 -5.25
N ILE A 107 -33.40 -2.93 -5.80
CA ILE A 107 -32.17 -3.72 -5.82
C ILE A 107 -31.64 -3.85 -7.26
N SER A 108 -32.48 -3.58 -8.26
CA SER A 108 -32.10 -3.68 -9.68
C SER A 108 -31.35 -2.44 -10.16
N ALA A 109 -30.38 -2.63 -11.06
CA ALA A 109 -29.58 -1.54 -11.62
C ALA A 109 -30.40 -0.42 -12.31
N PRO A 110 -31.38 -0.71 -13.19
CA PRO A 110 -32.24 0.33 -13.78
C PRO A 110 -33.08 1.07 -12.72
N GLU A 111 -33.60 0.36 -11.71
CA GLU A 111 -34.36 0.96 -10.61
C GLU A 111 -33.51 1.93 -9.81
N GLN A 112 -32.27 1.55 -9.48
CA GLN A 112 -31.33 2.42 -8.80
C GLN A 112 -30.95 3.64 -9.66
N TYR A 113 -30.85 3.48 -10.98
CA TYR A 113 -30.62 4.61 -11.89
C TYR A 113 -31.80 5.59 -11.87
N HIS A 114 -33.05 5.10 -11.97
CA HIS A 114 -34.25 5.94 -11.89
C HIS A 114 -34.40 6.59 -10.51
N PHE A 115 -34.05 5.87 -9.44
CA PHE A 115 -34.06 6.39 -8.08
C PHE A 115 -33.03 7.51 -7.90
N ARG A 116 -31.83 7.38 -8.49
CA ARG A 116 -30.80 8.45 -8.54
C ARG A 116 -31.20 9.66 -9.37
N ALA A 117 -32.05 9.47 -10.38
CA ALA A 117 -32.54 10.56 -11.22
C ALA A 117 -33.66 11.36 -10.55
N SER A 118 -34.50 10.69 -9.75
CA SER A 118 -35.65 11.29 -9.07
C SER A 118 -35.32 11.89 -7.69
N HIS A 119 -34.33 11.35 -6.97
CA HIS A 119 -33.96 11.79 -5.63
C HIS A 119 -32.61 12.52 -5.63
N ASP A 120 -32.58 13.82 -5.27
CA ASP A 120 -31.34 14.61 -5.16
C ASP A 120 -30.85 14.65 -3.71
N VAL A 121 -30.00 13.70 -3.33
CA VAL A 121 -29.29 13.68 -2.04
C VAL A 121 -27.87 14.19 -2.25
N ARG A 122 -27.48 15.25 -1.53
CA ARG A 122 -26.15 15.87 -1.68
C ARG A 122 -25.32 15.78 -0.41
N ARG A 123 -23.99 15.73 -0.57
CA ARG A 123 -23.06 15.70 0.55
C ARG A 123 -23.10 17.02 1.30
N ASN A 124 -23.17 16.93 2.62
CA ASN A 124 -23.07 18.10 3.50
C ASN A 124 -21.60 18.48 3.71
N VAL A 125 -21.10 19.45 2.94
CA VAL A 125 -19.73 19.98 3.04
C VAL A 125 -19.48 20.68 4.38
N ALA A 126 -20.54 21.07 5.08
CA ALA A 126 -20.43 21.85 6.31
C ALA A 126 -19.66 21.13 7.42
N THR A 127 -19.68 19.81 7.51
CA THR A 127 -19.05 19.09 8.63
C THR A 127 -17.52 19.05 8.53
N GLU A 128 -16.98 18.90 7.32
CA GLU A 128 -15.52 18.88 7.11
C GLU A 128 -14.93 20.29 7.11
N GLU A 129 -15.60 21.25 6.48
CA GLU A 129 -15.09 22.62 6.41
C GLU A 129 -15.29 23.39 7.72
N LYS A 130 -16.41 23.23 8.44
CA LYS A 130 -16.60 23.90 9.75
C LYS A 130 -15.57 23.46 10.79
N SER A 131 -15.06 22.23 10.67
CA SER A 131 -14.01 21.70 11.54
C SER A 131 -12.65 22.34 11.25
N LYS A 132 -12.38 22.68 9.98
CA LYS A 132 -11.13 23.33 9.52
C LYS A 132 -11.15 24.85 9.70
N THR A 133 -12.33 25.47 9.60
CA THR A 133 -12.50 26.94 9.59
C THR A 133 -13.05 27.50 10.90
N ARG A 134 -13.04 26.74 12.00
CA ARG A 134 -13.13 27.37 13.34
C ARG A 134 -11.85 28.17 13.55
N SER A 135 -11.83 29.37 13.00
CA SER A 135 -10.97 30.46 13.44
C SER A 135 -11.16 30.55 14.95
N ARG A 136 -10.16 30.07 15.68
CA ARG A 136 -10.14 30.19 17.14
C ARG A 136 -10.16 31.69 17.39
N ARG A 137 -11.25 32.20 17.98
CA ARG A 137 -11.30 33.60 18.42
C ARG A 137 -10.16 33.78 19.41
N LEU A 138 -9.11 34.47 18.98
CA LEU A 138 -7.95 34.71 19.81
C LEU A 138 -8.34 35.78 20.85
N PRO A 139 -8.08 35.55 22.15
CA PRO A 139 -8.42 36.53 23.18
C PRO A 139 -7.61 37.82 22.96
N PRO A 140 -8.16 39.01 23.28
CA PRO A 140 -7.46 40.29 23.08
C PRO A 140 -6.13 40.44 23.85
N THR A 141 -5.91 39.61 24.88
CA THR A 141 -4.67 39.54 25.66
C THR A 141 -3.62 38.59 25.07
N MET A 142 -3.91 37.95 23.94
CA MET A 142 -2.98 37.01 23.32
C MET A 142 -1.78 37.74 22.75
N VAL A 143 -0.61 37.51 23.35
CA VAL A 143 0.67 38.00 22.83
C VAL A 143 1.14 37.05 21.74
N PHE A 144 1.46 37.60 20.56
CA PHE A 144 2.06 36.85 19.46
C PHE A 144 3.57 36.84 19.62
N GLY A 145 4.15 35.63 19.71
CA GLY A 145 5.59 35.42 19.86
C GLY A 145 5.89 33.93 19.98
N ILE A 146 7.17 33.56 19.82
CA ILE A 146 7.62 32.20 20.07
C ILE A 146 7.65 32.04 21.60
N SER A 147 6.72 31.26 22.17
CA SER A 147 6.78 30.93 23.59
C SER A 147 8.14 30.30 23.88
N THR A 148 8.89 30.84 24.83
CA THR A 148 10.14 30.22 25.26
C THR A 148 9.79 28.85 25.80
N ARG A 149 10.21 27.80 25.09
CA ARG A 149 10.03 26.43 25.55
C ARG A 149 10.77 26.34 26.89
N PRO A 150 10.10 25.91 27.99
CA PRO A 150 10.81 25.71 29.25
C PRO A 150 11.98 24.76 28.98
N SER A 151 13.14 25.04 29.59
CA SER A 151 14.28 24.14 29.50
C SER A 151 13.86 22.75 29.96
N THR A 152 14.38 21.71 29.30
CA THR A 152 14.16 20.33 29.76
C THR A 152 14.65 20.24 31.20
N PRO A 153 13.78 19.92 32.18
CA PRO A 153 14.18 19.89 33.58
C PRO A 153 15.31 18.88 33.75
N VAL A 154 16.47 19.36 34.21
CA VAL A 154 17.70 18.55 34.35
C VAL A 154 17.47 17.34 35.24
N PHE A 155 16.62 17.49 36.26
CA PHE A 155 16.26 16.41 37.17
C PHE A 155 15.62 15.21 36.45
N ASP A 156 14.71 15.44 35.50
CA ASP A 156 14.07 14.35 34.74
C ASP A 156 15.05 13.66 33.77
N LEU A 157 16.14 14.32 33.38
CA LEU A 157 17.22 13.72 32.60
C LEU A 157 18.11 12.84 33.48
N LEU A 158 18.46 13.29 34.68
CA LEU A 158 19.27 12.55 35.64
C LEU A 158 18.52 11.31 36.19
N GLU A 159 17.21 11.41 36.38
CA GLU A 159 16.35 10.30 36.82
C GLU A 159 15.92 9.36 35.69
N HIS A 160 16.42 9.54 34.45
CA HIS A 160 16.05 8.72 33.29
C HIS A 160 14.54 8.66 32.98
N LYS A 161 13.73 9.61 33.45
CA LYS A 161 12.27 9.58 33.27
C LYS A 161 11.83 9.52 31.81
N TYR A 162 12.61 10.08 30.89
CA TYR A 162 12.31 10.03 29.45
C TYR A 162 12.54 8.63 28.86
N GLN A 163 13.53 7.89 29.35
CA GLN A 163 13.73 6.49 28.99
C GLN A 163 12.57 5.64 29.48
N ASP A 164 12.14 5.85 30.73
CA ASP A 164 11.00 5.12 31.31
C ASP A 164 9.69 5.40 30.58
N LYS A 165 9.44 6.67 30.24
CA LYS A 165 8.29 7.07 29.41
C LYS A 165 8.33 6.37 28.05
N TRP A 166 9.49 6.37 27.38
CA TRP A 166 9.64 5.71 26.09
C TRP A 166 9.43 4.19 26.18
N LEU A 167 9.97 3.53 27.21
CA LEU A 167 9.74 2.10 27.44
C LEU A 167 8.28 1.79 27.77
N ALA A 168 7.58 2.67 28.49
CA ALA A 168 6.15 2.54 28.77
C ALA A 168 5.31 2.71 27.50
N GLU A 169 5.59 3.74 26.68
CA GLU A 169 4.94 3.98 25.39
C GLU A 169 5.16 2.80 24.43
N ARG A 170 6.39 2.28 24.34
CA ARG A 170 6.70 1.13 23.50
C ARG A 170 5.95 -0.12 23.95
N ARG A 171 5.90 -0.40 25.25
CA ARG A 171 5.10 -1.51 25.81
C ARG A 171 3.61 -1.34 25.51
N ALA A 172 3.08 -0.13 25.66
CA ALA A 172 1.69 0.17 25.36
C ALA A 172 1.38 -0.02 23.87
N ALA A 173 2.27 0.42 22.98
CA ALA A 173 2.14 0.24 21.54
C ALA A 173 2.19 -1.24 21.13
N ASP A 174 3.11 -2.02 21.69
CA ASP A 174 3.21 -3.46 21.43
C ASP A 174 1.95 -4.20 21.91
N LEU A 175 1.41 -3.84 23.08
CA LEU A 175 0.15 -4.39 23.59
C LEU A 175 -1.04 -4.04 22.69
N ALA A 176 -1.12 -2.79 22.23
CA ALA A 176 -2.16 -2.35 21.31
C ALA A 176 -2.08 -3.11 19.98
N LYS A 177 -0.86 -3.31 19.44
CA LYS A 177 -0.64 -4.09 18.22
C LYS A 177 -1.09 -5.55 18.39
N ARG A 178 -0.69 -6.21 19.49
CA ARG A 178 -1.13 -7.58 19.80
C ARG A 178 -2.65 -7.69 19.93
N LYS A 179 -3.30 -6.71 20.58
CA LYS A 179 -4.75 -6.68 20.70
C LYS A 179 -5.42 -6.57 19.32
N ASN A 180 -4.96 -5.68 18.46
CA ASN A 180 -5.46 -5.55 17.09
C ASN A 180 -5.25 -6.84 16.27
N GLU A 181 -4.10 -7.50 16.41
CA GLU A 181 -3.85 -8.81 15.78
C GLU A 181 -4.79 -9.90 16.30
N GLN A 182 -5.13 -9.90 17.60
CA GLN A 182 -6.12 -10.82 18.15
C GLN A 182 -7.53 -10.53 17.64
N ASP A 183 -7.93 -9.26 17.59
CA ASP A 183 -9.26 -8.85 17.13
C ASP A 183 -9.47 -9.14 15.64
N THR A 184 -8.44 -8.94 14.82
CA THR A 184 -8.43 -9.33 13.39
C THR A 184 -8.47 -10.85 13.19
N LYS A 185 -7.75 -11.62 14.01
CA LYS A 185 -7.84 -13.09 14.01
C LYS A 185 -9.24 -13.59 14.43
N ARG A 186 -9.88 -12.93 15.40
CA ARG A 186 -11.26 -13.25 15.83
C ARG A 186 -12.30 -12.96 14.76
N THR A 187 -12.10 -11.92 13.95
CA THR A 187 -12.99 -11.60 12.82
C THR A 187 -12.78 -12.53 11.63
N THR A 188 -11.54 -12.92 11.34
CA THR A 188 -11.22 -13.87 10.25
C THR A 188 -11.57 -15.32 10.57
N GLY A 189 -11.48 -15.75 11.84
CA GLY A 189 -11.84 -17.11 12.27
C GLY A 189 -13.33 -17.46 12.19
N LYS A 190 -14.21 -16.50 11.86
CA LYS A 190 -15.65 -16.75 11.58
C LYS A 190 -15.95 -17.05 10.11
N VAL A 191 -14.98 -16.86 9.22
CA VAL A 191 -15.14 -17.21 7.80
C VAL A 191 -14.68 -18.66 7.64
N TYR A 192 -15.60 -19.57 7.38
CA TYR A 192 -15.25 -20.94 7.00
C TYR A 192 -14.37 -20.88 5.74
N GLU A 193 -13.17 -21.44 5.82
CA GLU A 193 -12.32 -21.55 4.64
C GLU A 193 -12.98 -22.49 3.64
N THR A 194 -13.17 -22.01 2.41
CA THR A 194 -13.59 -22.87 1.31
C THR A 194 -12.43 -23.76 0.88
N ARG A 195 -12.72 -24.91 0.25
CA ARG A 195 -11.70 -25.82 -0.29
C ARG A 195 -10.68 -25.11 -1.18
N ALA A 196 -11.11 -24.09 -1.94
CA ALA A 196 -10.22 -23.29 -2.78
C ALA A 196 -9.26 -22.39 -1.97
N SER A 197 -9.72 -21.82 -0.85
CA SER A 197 -8.86 -21.07 0.08
C SER A 197 -7.77 -21.98 0.66
N LEU A 198 -8.18 -23.17 1.13
CA LEU A 198 -7.29 -24.15 1.72
C LEU A 198 -6.22 -24.62 0.74
N LEU A 199 -6.59 -24.89 -0.52
CA LEU A 199 -5.65 -25.29 -1.57
C LEU A 199 -4.72 -24.15 -1.99
N ARG A 200 -5.11 -22.89 -1.82
CA ARG A 200 -4.26 -21.72 -2.11
C ARG A 200 -3.19 -21.50 -1.05
N THR A 201 -3.49 -21.80 0.21
CA THR A 201 -2.58 -21.63 1.36
C THR A 201 -1.78 -22.88 1.66
N TYR A 202 -2.22 -24.06 1.18
CA TYR A 202 -1.50 -25.30 1.34
C TYR A 202 -0.15 -25.24 0.64
N GLN A 203 0.90 -25.18 1.45
CA GLN A 203 2.27 -25.39 0.99
C GLN A 203 2.61 -26.85 1.24
N ASN A 204 3.04 -27.56 0.20
CA ASN A 204 3.51 -28.92 0.35
C ASN A 204 4.63 -28.92 1.41
N PRO A 205 4.60 -29.80 2.42
CA PRO A 205 5.62 -29.82 3.45
C PRO A 205 6.98 -30.03 2.78
N VAL A 206 7.77 -28.96 2.71
CA VAL A 206 9.14 -29.01 2.22
C VAL A 206 9.97 -29.52 3.37
N GLU A 207 10.77 -30.57 3.12
CA GLU A 207 11.75 -31.01 4.11
C GLU A 207 12.58 -29.80 4.54
N PRO A 208 12.71 -29.53 5.85
CA PRO A 208 13.43 -28.36 6.32
C PRO A 208 14.82 -28.36 5.73
N ALA A 209 15.27 -27.20 5.25
CA ALA A 209 16.61 -27.07 4.69
C ALA A 209 17.63 -27.64 5.69
N PRO A 210 18.58 -28.48 5.23
CA PRO A 210 19.56 -29.08 6.13
C PRO A 210 20.33 -27.97 6.86
N LEU A 211 20.74 -28.24 8.10
CA LEU A 211 21.60 -27.33 8.84
C LEU A 211 22.84 -27.00 8.01
N TRP A 212 23.27 -25.74 8.07
CA TRP A 212 24.45 -25.30 7.34
C TRP A 212 25.68 -26.14 7.75
N GLN A 213 26.34 -26.72 6.75
CA GLN A 213 27.57 -27.49 6.92
C GLN A 213 28.65 -26.93 6.00
N MET A 214 29.88 -26.84 6.50
CA MET A 214 31.01 -26.45 5.65
C MET A 214 31.27 -27.50 4.55
N PRO A 215 31.59 -27.10 3.30
CA PRO A 215 31.81 -28.04 2.19
C PRO A 215 32.84 -29.13 2.49
N ARG A 216 33.91 -28.79 3.23
CA ARG A 216 34.95 -29.74 3.64
C ARG A 216 34.41 -30.87 4.51
N PHE A 217 33.40 -30.61 5.34
CA PHE A 217 32.78 -31.62 6.19
C PHE A 217 31.75 -32.47 5.44
N SER A 218 31.13 -31.95 4.38
CA SER A 218 30.19 -32.74 3.57
C SER A 218 30.86 -33.82 2.71
N ARG A 219 32.07 -33.55 2.18
CA ARG A 219 32.76 -34.46 1.24
C ARG A 219 33.90 -35.26 1.85
N ASN A 220 34.59 -34.69 2.84
CA ASN A 220 35.86 -35.24 3.32
C ASN A 220 35.86 -35.57 4.82
N ALA A 221 34.73 -35.46 5.52
CA ALA A 221 34.63 -35.88 6.91
C ALA A 221 34.54 -37.41 7.00
N HIS A 222 35.70 -38.05 6.98
CA HIS A 222 35.83 -39.45 7.40
C HIS A 222 36.42 -39.49 8.82
N PRO A 223 35.91 -40.36 9.70
CA PRO A 223 36.53 -40.58 10.99
C PRO A 223 37.98 -41.02 10.76
N HIS A 224 38.92 -40.32 11.38
CA HIS A 224 40.34 -40.70 11.31
C HIS A 224 40.65 -41.92 12.18
N LEU A 225 39.73 -42.29 13.07
CA LEU A 225 39.87 -43.38 14.02
C LEU A 225 38.51 -44.07 14.16
N GLU A 226 38.49 -45.37 13.86
CA GLU A 226 37.33 -46.24 14.11
C GLU A 226 37.51 -46.90 15.48
N THR A 227 36.73 -46.45 16.47
CA THR A 227 36.80 -46.96 17.85
C THR A 227 35.99 -48.24 18.06
N PHE A 228 35.14 -48.60 17.10
CA PHE A 228 34.33 -49.81 17.17
C PHE A 228 35.16 -51.04 16.79
N ARG A 229 35.05 -52.10 17.59
CA ARG A 229 35.77 -53.36 17.33
C ARG A 229 35.29 -54.06 16.06
N ASN A 230 34.00 -53.97 15.75
CA ASN A 230 33.34 -54.60 14.60
C ASN A 230 32.26 -53.66 14.04
N ASP A 231 31.98 -53.75 12.73
CA ASP A 231 30.98 -52.92 12.05
C ASP A 231 29.53 -53.22 12.51
N ASN A 232 29.27 -54.46 12.93
CA ASN A 232 28.00 -54.85 13.55
C ASN A 232 27.76 -54.14 14.89
N LEU A 233 28.82 -53.91 15.68
CA LEU A 233 28.70 -53.18 16.94
C LEU A 233 28.49 -51.68 16.70
N LYS A 234 29.11 -51.13 15.64
CA LYS A 234 28.89 -49.75 15.20
C LYS A 234 27.43 -49.51 14.84
N THR A 235 26.87 -50.32 13.95
CA THR A 235 25.45 -50.20 13.54
C THR A 235 24.49 -50.39 14.72
N SER A 236 24.77 -51.35 15.62
CA SER A 236 23.98 -51.54 16.83
C SER A 236 24.02 -50.32 17.75
N ALA A 237 25.21 -49.72 17.96
CA ALA A 237 25.37 -48.54 18.80
C ALA A 237 24.60 -47.33 18.24
N PHE A 238 24.64 -47.09 16.92
CA PHE A 238 23.87 -46.02 16.29
C PHE A 238 22.35 -46.25 16.40
N LYS A 239 21.86 -47.49 16.24
CA LYS A 239 20.45 -47.81 16.46
C LYS A 239 20.00 -47.54 17.90
N HIS A 240 20.83 -47.89 18.88
CA HIS A 240 20.55 -47.58 20.29
C HIS A 240 20.53 -46.07 20.53
N HIS A 241 21.46 -45.32 19.94
CA HIS A 241 21.49 -43.86 20.04
C HIS A 241 20.24 -43.20 19.43
N GLU A 242 19.81 -43.65 18.24
CA GLU A 242 18.56 -43.17 17.61
C GLU A 242 17.33 -43.43 18.49
N SER A 243 17.26 -44.62 19.11
CA SER A 243 16.16 -44.97 20.01
C SER A 243 16.15 -44.14 21.30
N ASP A 244 17.32 -43.87 21.87
CA ASP A 244 17.49 -43.07 23.09
C ASP A 244 17.18 -41.59 22.82
N GLY A 245 17.54 -41.11 21.63
CA GLY A 245 17.38 -39.73 21.22
C GLY A 245 15.93 -39.21 21.20
N ILE A 246 14.94 -40.10 21.04
CA ILE A 246 13.51 -39.75 21.05
C ILE A 246 13.11 -39.09 22.38
N SER A 247 13.76 -39.48 23.47
CA SER A 247 13.46 -38.99 24.81
C SER A 247 14.28 -37.76 25.22
N ARG A 248 15.23 -37.31 24.37
CA ARG A 248 16.19 -36.25 24.69
C ARG A 248 15.91 -34.97 23.91
N LYS A 249 16.16 -33.83 24.55
CA LYS A 249 15.99 -32.51 23.94
C LYS A 249 17.17 -32.16 23.03
N GLY A 250 16.91 -31.50 21.90
CA GLY A 250 17.93 -30.87 21.05
C GLY A 250 18.08 -31.50 19.66
N ALA A 251 18.64 -30.74 18.71
CA ALA A 251 18.65 -31.09 17.28
C ALA A 251 19.39 -32.39 16.95
N PHE A 252 20.37 -32.78 17.77
CA PHE A 252 21.12 -34.03 17.63
C PHE A 252 20.76 -35.05 18.71
N ALA A 253 19.72 -34.81 19.50
CA ALA A 253 19.27 -35.69 20.58
C ALA A 253 20.33 -36.01 21.66
N HIS A 254 21.29 -35.10 21.88
CA HIS A 254 22.33 -35.21 22.92
C HIS A 254 22.04 -34.39 24.18
N GLY A 255 20.86 -33.75 24.28
CA GLY A 255 20.50 -32.94 25.44
C GLY A 255 19.88 -33.75 26.57
N ILE A 256 19.26 -33.02 27.50
CA ILE A 256 18.65 -33.57 28.71
C ILE A 256 17.36 -34.31 28.34
N TYR A 257 17.05 -35.39 29.07
CA TYR A 257 15.77 -36.11 28.94
C TYR A 257 14.59 -35.16 29.13
N GLU A 258 13.60 -35.22 28.24
CA GLU A 258 12.35 -34.48 28.42
C GLU A 258 11.55 -35.12 29.56
N PRO A 259 10.94 -34.31 30.46
CA PRO A 259 9.98 -34.83 31.41
C PRO A 259 8.80 -35.46 30.66
N ALA A 260 8.19 -36.49 31.25
CA ALA A 260 7.01 -37.14 30.67
C ALA A 260 5.92 -36.09 30.39
N LYS A 261 5.44 -36.04 29.14
CA LYS A 261 4.31 -35.19 28.76
C LYS A 261 3.06 -35.77 29.40
N SER A 262 2.51 -35.06 30.40
CA SER A 262 1.22 -35.35 31.04
C SER A 262 0.05 -35.07 30.11
#